data_AF-A0A0U2W1C8-F1
#
_entry.id   AF-A0A0U2W1C8-F1
#
_cell.length_a   1.000
_cell.length_b   1.000
_cell.length_c   1.000
_cell.angle_alpha   90.00
_cell.angle_beta   90.00
_cell.angle_gamma   90.00
#
_symmetry.space_group_name_H-M   'P 1'
#
loop_
_entity.id
_entity.type
_entity.pdbx_description
1 polymer ?
#
loop_
_entity_poly.entity_id
_entity_poly.type
_entity_poly.pdbx_seq_one_letter_code
_entity_poly.pdbx_strand_id
1 'polypeptide(L)' 'MEEAELKRRMERMQRQLYVLVEKTGSFVDPKVVELSQQIDCLVLSIQLLRMKDKLQ' A
#
# COMPACT_ATOMS: atom_id res chain seq x y z
N MET A 1 10.59 -5.80 10.12
CA MET A 1 9.35 -6.29 9.49
C MET A 1 9.77 -7.05 8.25
N GLU A 2 9.42 -8.32 8.15
CA GLU A 2 9.82 -9.17 7.02
C GLU A 2 9.07 -8.73 5.73
N GLU A 3 9.70 -8.85 4.55
CA GLU A 3 9.07 -8.45 3.28
C GLU A 3 7.70 -9.13 3.09
N ALA A 4 7.55 -10.37 3.55
CA ALA A 4 6.30 -11.10 3.53
C ALA A 4 5.17 -10.41 4.32
N GLU A 5 5.48 -9.81 5.47
CA GLU A 5 4.52 -9.09 6.30
C GLU A 5 4.06 -7.79 5.63
N LEU A 6 5.01 -7.06 5.02
CA LEU A 6 4.74 -5.87 4.23
C LEU A 6 3.81 -6.17 3.05
N LYS A 7 4.06 -7.25 2.31
CA LYS A 7 3.20 -7.69 1.20
C LYS A 7 1.78 -8.00 1.66
N ARG A 8 1.63 -8.79 2.74
CA ARG A 8 0.30 -9.12 3.30
C ARG A 8 -0.46 -7.87 3.74
N ARG A 9 0.24 -6.90 4.33
CA ARG A 9 -0.35 -5.61 4.70
C ARG A 9 -0.81 -4.84 3.46
N MET A 10 0.01 -4.79 2.42
CA MET A 10 -0.31 -4.12 1.15
C MET A 10 -1.57 -4.69 0.51
N GLU A 11 -1.67 -6.02 0.41
CA GLU A 11 -2.84 -6.70 -0.16
C GLU A 11 -4.13 -6.40 0.61
N ARG A 12 -4.06 -6.33 1.94
CA ARG A 12 -5.21 -5.92 2.77
C ARG A 12 -5.64 -4.49 2.47
N MET A 13 -4.68 -3.57 2.38
CA MET A 13 -4.94 -2.16 2.10
C MET A 13 -5.50 -1.96 0.68
N GLN A 14 -5.01 -2.70 -0.30
CA GLN A 14 -5.56 -2.69 -1.66
C GLN A 14 -7.02 -3.14 -1.69
N ARG A 15 -7.37 -4.23 -0.99
CA ARG A 15 -8.77 -4.65 -0.86
C ARG A 15 -9.64 -3.59 -0.19
N GLN A 16 -9.14 -2.93 0.85
CA GLN A 16 -9.84 -1.84 1.50
C GLN A 16 -10.05 -0.65 0.55
N LEU A 17 -9.07 -0.33 -0.29
CA LEU A 17 -9.15 0.74 -1.27
C LEU A 17 -10.23 0.47 -2.32
N TYR A 18 -10.30 -0.77 -2.84
CA TYR A 18 -11.37 -1.17 -3.76
C TYR A 18 -12.76 -0.98 -3.14
N VAL A 19 -12.98 -1.52 -1.95
CA VAL A 19 -14.26 -1.38 -1.24
C VAL A 19 -14.59 0.09 -0.94
N LEU A 20 -13.57 0.91 -0.65
CA LEU A 20 -13.77 2.32 -0.36
C LEU A 20 -14.19 3.09 -1.61
N VAL A 21 -13.54 2.86 -2.75
CA VAL A 21 -13.92 3.45 -4.05
C VAL A 21 -15.33 3.04 -4.45
N GLU A 22 -15.68 1.76 -4.27
CA GLU A 22 -17.04 1.27 -4.56
C GLU A 22 -18.10 1.96 -3.71
N LYS A 23 -17.78 2.24 -2.43
CA LYS A 23 -18.70 2.92 -1.50
C LYS A 23 -18.82 4.42 -1.75
N THR A 24 -17.72 5.09 -2.08
CA THR A 24 -17.72 6.55 -2.28
C THR A 24 -18.08 6.95 -3.71
N GLY A 25 -17.88 6.04 -4.67
CA GLY A 25 -18.00 6.33 -6.11
C GLY A 25 -16.95 7.33 -6.61
N SER A 26 -15.90 7.60 -5.83
CA SER A 26 -14.93 8.66 -6.12
C SER A 26 -13.50 8.25 -5.80
N PHE A 27 -12.64 8.36 -6.80
CA PHE A 27 -11.19 8.17 -6.64
C PHE A 27 -10.50 9.33 -5.92
N VAL A 28 -11.16 10.49 -5.83
CA VAL A 28 -10.63 11.70 -5.20
C VAL A 28 -11.28 11.99 -3.86
N ASP A 29 -12.08 11.06 -3.33
CA ASP A 29 -12.53 11.13 -1.96
C ASP A 29 -11.32 11.18 -1.02
N PRO A 30 -11.30 12.09 -0.01
CA PRO A 30 -10.14 12.26 0.86
C PRO A 30 -9.65 10.96 1.51
N LYS A 31 -10.56 10.05 1.87
CA LYS A 31 -10.18 8.76 2.49
C LYS A 31 -9.60 7.79 1.47
N VAL A 32 -10.06 7.83 0.22
CA VAL A 32 -9.48 7.04 -0.88
C VAL A 32 -8.07 7.51 -1.17
N VAL A 33 -7.87 8.82 -1.27
CA VAL A 33 -6.55 9.43 -1.50
C VAL A 33 -5.60 9.10 -0.36
N GLU A 34 -6.03 9.27 0.90
CA GLU A 34 -5.22 8.95 2.07
C GLU A 34 -4.78 7.48 2.07
N LEU A 35 -5.72 6.56 1.80
CA LEU A 35 -5.40 5.14 1.77
C LEU A 35 -4.46 4.78 0.62
N SER A 36 -4.61 5.39 -0.57
CA SER A 36 -3.67 5.16 -1.68
C SER A 36 -2.26 5.64 -1.33
N GLN A 37 -2.13 6.82 -0.71
CA GLN A 37 -0.84 7.35 -0.28
C GLN A 37 -0.16 6.45 0.75
N GLN A 38 -0.92 5.84 1.67
CA GLN A 38 -0.36 4.87 2.60
C GLN A 38 0.14 3.60 1.89
N ILE A 39 -0.55 3.15 0.83
CA ILE A 39 -0.08 2.04 0.00
C ILE A 39 1.22 2.41 -0.71
N ASP A 40 1.34 3.63 -1.25
CA ASP A 40 2.55 4.11 -1.92
C ASP A 40 3.76 4.12 -0.96
N CYS A 41 3.57 4.62 0.27
CA CYS A 41 4.59 4.57 1.31
C CYS A 41 5.05 3.13 1.62
N LEU A 42 4.12 2.18 1.58
CA LEU A 42 4.40 0.76 1.82
C LEU A 42 5.19 0.15 0.66
N VAL A 43 4.86 0.49 -0.59
CA VAL A 43 5.59 0.07 -1.79
C VAL A 43 7.03 0.58 -1.73
N LEU A 44 7.24 1.85 -1.39
CA LEU A 44 8.58 2.42 -1.22
C LEU A 44 9.36 1.68 -0.13
N SER A 45 8.72 1.35 0.99
CA SER A 45 9.35 0.60 2.08
C SER A 45 9.82 -0.79 1.62
N ILE A 46 9.01 -1.51 0.83
CA ILE A 46 9.37 -2.81 0.25
C ILE A 46 10.55 -2.66 -0.73
N GLN A 47 10.52 -1.64 -1.58
CA GLN A 47 11.58 -1.39 -2.56
C GLN A 47 12.91 -1.09 -1.86
N LEU A 48 12.91 -0.26 -0.82
CA LEU A 48 14.10 0.06 -0.04
C LEU A 48 14.71 -1.17 0.63
N LEU A 49 13.88 -2.07 1.17
CA LEU A 49 14.37 -3.34 1.73
C LEU A 49 15.05 -4.21 0.67
N ARG A 50 14.39 -4.39 -0.48
CA ARG A 50 14.97 -5.17 -1.59
C ARG A 50 16.26 -4.57 -2.14
N MET A 51 16.39 -3.25 -2.13
CA MET A 51 17.63 -2.59 -2.55
C MET A 51 18.77 -2.85 -1.56
N LYS A 52 18.48 -2.87 -0.25
CA LYS A 52 19.48 -3.21 0.77
C LYS A 52 19.96 -4.66 0.61
N ASP A 53 19.05 -5.60 0.40
CA ASP A 53 19.40 -7.01 0.22
C ASP A 53 20.24 -7.27 -1.03
N LYS A 54 20.11 -6.44 -2.08
CA LYS A 54 20.91 -6.54 -3.32
C LYS A 54 22.31 -5.94 -3.21
N LEU A 55 22.57 -5.13 -2.18
CA LEU A 55 23.86 -4.47 -1.95
C LEU A 55 24.72 -5.22 -0.93
N GLN A 56 24.22 -6.33 -0.38
CA GLN A 56 24.93 -7.26 0.50
C GLN A 56 25.41 -8.49 -0.28
#